data_AF-A0A7V3U5I3-F1
#
_entry.id   AF-A0A7V3U5I3-F1
#
_cell.length_a   1.000
_cell.length_b   1.000
_cell.length_c   1.000
_cell.angle_alpha   90.00
_cell.angle_beta   90.00
_cell.angle_gamma   90.00
#
_symmetry.space_group_name_H-M   'P 1'
#
loop_
_entity.id
_entity.type
_entity.pdbx_description
1 polymer ?
#
loop_
_entity_poly.entity_id
_entity_poly.type
_entity_poly.pdbx_seq_one_letter_code
_entity_poly.pdbx_strand_id
1 'polypeptide(L)'
;HMIKKRALIMTPLADVLSEVAVTARECLNCGNVGTSDICDICAADKRATGELCVVEDVADLWAMERAGGFKGRYHVLGGTLSALDAVGPDDLQIPKLRDRVAAEGITEVILALNATVDGQTTAHYIADELEGSGVTVTTLAQGVPIGGELDYLDDGTISAALKARKSF
;
A
#
# COMPACT_ATOMS: atom_id res chain seq x y z
N HIS A 1 -0.60 -34.36 3.13
CA HIS A 1 0.86 -34.32 3.41
C HIS A 1 1.13 -34.11 4.91
N MET A 2 0.64 -33.04 5.54
CA MET A 2 0.88 -32.71 6.95
C MET A 2 0.43 -33.77 7.96
N ILE A 3 -0.73 -34.40 7.76
CA ILE A 3 -1.24 -35.47 8.65
C ILE A 3 -0.28 -36.68 8.72
N LYS A 4 0.50 -36.94 7.67
CA LYS A 4 1.49 -38.03 7.64
C LYS A 4 2.80 -37.66 8.37
N LYS A 5 3.05 -36.36 8.60
CA LYS A 5 4.27 -35.81 9.20
C LYS A 5 3.92 -34.85 10.36
N ARG A 6 3.12 -35.32 11.31
CA ARG A 6 2.55 -34.47 12.37
C ARG A 6 3.63 -33.77 13.21
N ALA A 7 4.54 -34.54 13.80
CA ALA A 7 5.60 -34.00 14.66
C ALA A 7 6.63 -33.13 13.91
N LEU A 8 6.83 -33.37 12.60
CA LEU A 8 7.85 -32.67 11.80
C LEU A 8 7.33 -31.40 11.12
N ILE A 9 6.03 -31.31 10.84
CA ILE A 9 5.46 -30.19 10.05
C ILE A 9 4.24 -29.59 10.74
N MET A 10 3.29 -30.41 11.19
CA MET A 10 2.03 -29.91 11.72
C MET A 10 2.20 -29.22 13.08
N THR A 11 2.94 -29.82 14.01
CA THR A 11 3.17 -29.23 15.34
C THR A 11 4.00 -27.95 15.24
N PRO A 12 5.18 -27.92 14.57
CA PRO A 12 5.95 -26.69 14.46
C PRO A 12 5.19 -25.56 13.74
N LEU A 13 4.40 -25.87 12.71
CA LEU A 13 3.59 -24.86 12.04
C LEU A 13 2.50 -24.30 12.97
N ALA A 14 1.83 -25.16 13.75
CA ALA A 14 0.85 -24.71 14.73
C ALA A 14 1.47 -23.79 15.78
N ASP A 15 2.68 -24.12 16.25
CA ASP A 15 3.43 -23.30 17.20
C ASP A 15 3.76 -21.92 16.60
N VAL A 16 4.28 -21.88 15.37
CA VAL A 16 4.59 -20.62 14.67
C VAL A 16 3.33 -19.79 14.40
N LEU A 17 2.22 -20.41 14.00
CA LEU A 17 0.96 -19.69 13.81
C LEU A 17 0.44 -19.10 15.12
N SER A 18 0.57 -19.84 16.22
CA SER A 18 0.20 -19.34 17.55
C SER A 18 1.09 -18.18 17.99
N GLU A 19 2.39 -18.24 17.70
CA GLU A 19 3.33 -17.16 17.99
C GLU A 19 2.99 -15.90 17.17
N VAL A 20 2.79 -16.04 15.86
CA VAL A 20 2.41 -14.92 14.97
C VAL A 20 1.09 -14.30 15.44
N ALA A 21 0.09 -15.10 15.82
CA ALA A 21 -1.19 -14.60 16.31
C ALA A 21 -1.09 -13.71 17.55
N VAL A 22 -0.06 -13.90 18.39
CA VAL A 22 0.15 -13.11 19.63
C VAL A 22 1.13 -11.95 19.43
N THR A 23 2.10 -12.11 18.52
CA THR A 23 3.19 -11.15 18.32
C THR A 23 2.92 -10.15 17.21
N ALA A 24 2.14 -10.52 16.19
CA ALA A 24 1.84 -9.68 15.04
C ALA A 24 1.13 -8.40 15.49
N ARG A 25 1.66 -7.29 15.02
CA ARG A 25 1.15 -5.95 15.33
C ARG A 25 1.40 -5.02 14.16
N GLU A 26 0.63 -3.96 14.12
CA GLU A 26 0.81 -2.88 13.17
C GLU A 26 1.91 -1.94 13.63
N CYS A 27 2.70 -1.48 12.66
CA CYS A 27 3.71 -0.46 12.84
C CYS A 27 3.04 0.84 13.27
N LEU A 28 3.47 1.36 14.41
CA LEU A 28 2.98 2.61 14.97
C LEU A 28 3.23 3.81 14.06
N ASN A 29 4.10 3.72 13.06
CA ASN A 29 4.29 4.78 12.08
C ASN A 29 3.48 4.56 10.78
N CYS A 30 3.64 3.42 10.12
CA CYS A 30 3.10 3.24 8.77
C CYS A 30 1.95 2.24 8.61
N GLY A 31 1.51 1.55 9.66
CA GLY A 31 0.45 0.54 9.55
C GLY A 31 0.87 -0.79 8.92
N ASN A 32 2.14 -0.96 8.51
CA ASN A 32 2.65 -2.26 8.08
C ASN A 32 2.63 -3.28 9.22
N VAL A 33 2.42 -4.57 8.94
CA VAL A 33 2.44 -5.62 9.96
C VAL A 33 3.84 -6.18 10.16
N GLY A 34 4.25 -6.29 11.42
CA GLY A 34 5.51 -6.91 11.85
C GLY A 34 5.42 -7.42 13.28
N THR A 35 6.57 -7.70 13.89
CA THR A 35 6.68 -8.16 15.29
C THR A 35 7.21 -7.09 16.24
N SER A 36 7.52 -5.90 15.72
CA SER A 36 8.04 -4.74 16.45
C SER A 36 7.13 -3.53 16.24
N ASP A 37 7.17 -2.58 17.17
CA ASP A 37 6.33 -1.38 17.12
C ASP A 37 6.68 -0.48 15.93
N ILE A 38 7.93 -0.49 15.48
CA ILE A 38 8.40 0.18 14.27
C ILE A 38 8.95 -0.88 13.32
N CYS A 39 8.46 -0.90 12.07
CA CYS A 39 8.93 -1.85 11.07
C CYS A 39 10.30 -1.46 10.49
N ASP A 40 11.02 -2.44 9.94
CA ASP A 40 12.36 -2.25 9.36
C ASP A 40 12.40 -1.20 8.25
N ILE A 41 11.29 -1.01 7.53
CA ILE A 41 11.17 0.02 6.48
C ILE A 41 11.18 1.42 7.10
N CYS A 42 10.44 1.63 8.19
CA CYS A 42 10.40 2.91 8.88
C CYS A 42 11.70 3.20 9.64
N ALA A 43 12.28 2.16 10.27
CA ALA A 43 13.54 2.28 11.01
C ALA A 43 14.76 2.54 10.10
N ALA A 44 14.66 2.28 8.80
CA ALA A 44 15.75 2.47 7.85
C ALA A 44 15.89 3.93 7.41
N ASP A 45 16.93 4.62 7.88
CA ASP A 45 17.25 6.01 7.47
C ASP A 45 17.50 6.15 5.96
N LYS A 46 18.07 5.12 5.33
CA LYS A 46 18.27 5.09 3.87
C LYS A 46 16.98 5.18 3.05
N ARG A 47 15.82 4.96 3.68
CA ARG A 47 14.49 5.07 3.06
C ARG A 47 13.80 6.40 3.34
N ALA A 48 14.38 7.27 4.15
CA ALA A 48 13.89 8.63 4.37
C ALA A 48 14.24 9.55 3.19
N THR A 49 13.74 9.21 2.00
CA THR A 49 14.05 9.91 0.73
C THR A 49 13.22 11.18 0.52
N GLY A 50 12.16 11.38 1.33
CA GLY A 50 11.12 12.38 1.08
C GLY A 50 9.94 11.84 0.27
N GLU A 51 10.00 10.59 -0.20
CA GLU A 51 8.91 9.93 -0.93
C GLU A 51 8.13 8.98 -0.02
N LEU A 52 6.80 9.09 -0.05
CA LEU A 52 5.89 8.26 0.71
C LEU A 52 4.88 7.56 -0.21
N CYS A 53 4.91 6.23 -0.26
CA CYS A 53 3.99 5.42 -1.05
C CYS A 53 2.79 4.99 -0.19
N VAL A 54 1.60 5.43 -0.56
CA VAL A 54 0.34 5.12 0.13
C VAL A 54 -0.30 3.92 -0.56
N VAL A 55 -0.59 2.88 0.22
CA VAL A 55 -1.23 1.64 -0.25
C VAL A 55 -2.48 1.35 0.58
N GLU A 56 -3.38 0.56 0.01
CA GLU A 56 -4.64 0.18 0.68
C GLU A 56 -4.36 -0.76 1.85
N ASP A 57 -3.63 -1.86 1.60
CA ASP A 57 -3.36 -2.88 2.61
C ASP A 57 -1.88 -3.31 2.68
N VAL A 58 -1.61 -4.25 3.58
CA VAL A 58 -0.26 -4.81 3.79
C VAL A 58 0.17 -5.69 2.60
N ALA A 59 -0.75 -6.37 1.93
CA ALA A 59 -0.43 -7.23 0.80
C ALA A 59 0.11 -6.42 -0.39
N ASP A 60 -0.44 -5.23 -0.62
CA ASP A 60 0.01 -4.25 -1.61
C ASP A 60 1.41 -3.74 -1.31
N LEU A 61 1.70 -3.41 -0.05
CA LEU A 61 3.05 -3.07 0.40
C LEU A 61 4.04 -4.17 0.04
N TRP A 62 3.71 -5.43 0.39
CA TRP A 62 4.58 -6.56 0.08
C TRP A 62 4.73 -6.79 -1.41
N ALA A 63 3.70 -6.54 -2.22
CA ALA A 63 3.80 -6.63 -3.67
C ALA A 63 4.81 -5.61 -4.23
N MET A 64 4.73 -4.37 -3.75
CA MET A 64 5.65 -3.29 -4.13
C MET A 64 7.10 -3.59 -3.69
N GLU A 65 7.29 -4.06 -2.46
CA GLU A 65 8.62 -4.42 -1.95
C GLU A 65 9.25 -5.60 -2.72
N ARG A 66 8.45 -6.62 -3.07
CA ARG A 66 8.93 -7.74 -3.90
C ARG A 66 9.34 -7.29 -5.29
N ALA A 67 8.69 -6.29 -5.87
CA ALA A 67 9.05 -5.73 -7.15
C ALA A 67 10.37 -4.95 -7.11
N GLY A 68 10.76 -4.42 -5.94
CA GLY A 68 12.05 -3.74 -5.72
C GLY A 68 12.21 -2.39 -6.44
N GLY A 69 11.13 -1.86 -7.02
CA GLY A 69 11.14 -0.61 -7.79
C GLY A 69 11.09 0.67 -6.95
N PHE A 70 10.66 0.58 -5.69
CA PHE A 70 10.49 1.73 -4.80
C PHE A 70 11.47 1.66 -3.63
N LYS A 71 12.02 2.82 -3.23
CA LYS A 71 13.07 2.92 -2.19
C LYS A 71 12.67 3.78 -0.99
N GLY A 72 11.56 4.52 -1.09
CA GLY A 72 11.04 5.34 0.00
C GLY A 72 10.33 4.53 1.08
N ARG A 73 9.51 5.23 1.87
CA ARG A 73 8.69 4.65 2.94
C ARG A 73 7.25 4.43 2.47
N TYR A 74 6.53 3.58 3.19
CA TYR A 74 5.11 3.30 2.91
C TYR A 74 4.20 3.92 3.95
N HIS A 75 2.92 3.99 3.61
CA HIS A 75 1.79 4.23 4.50
C HIS A 75 0.64 3.29 4.11
N VAL A 76 0.20 2.46 5.03
CA VAL A 76 -0.93 1.53 4.85
C VAL A 76 -2.19 2.18 5.40
N LEU A 77 -3.20 2.37 4.56
CA LEU A 77 -4.45 3.02 4.96
C LEU A 77 -5.33 2.13 5.83
N GLY A 78 -5.26 0.81 5.63
CA GLY A 78 -6.12 -0.17 6.30
C GLY A 78 -7.45 -0.39 5.58
N GLY A 79 -7.54 -0.01 4.30
CA GLY A 79 -8.74 -0.12 3.48
C GLY A 79 -8.96 1.10 2.58
N THR A 80 -10.16 1.20 2.03
CA THR A 80 -10.64 2.30 1.17
C THR A 80 -11.93 2.88 1.72
N LEU A 81 -12.25 4.11 1.33
CA LEU A 81 -13.51 4.75 1.64
C LEU A 81 -14.65 3.95 1.00
N SER A 82 -15.66 3.60 1.80
CA SER A 82 -16.84 2.87 1.32
C SER A 82 -18.09 3.47 1.93
N ALA A 83 -18.91 4.11 1.10
CA ALA A 83 -20.23 4.59 1.51
C ALA A 83 -21.19 3.43 1.82
N LEU A 84 -20.99 2.27 1.17
CA LEU A 84 -21.83 1.08 1.37
C LEU A 84 -21.54 0.42 2.72
N ASP A 85 -20.27 0.36 3.11
CA ASP A 85 -19.83 -0.23 4.38
C ASP A 85 -19.72 0.79 5.52
N ALA A 86 -20.11 2.05 5.25
CA ALA A 86 -20.02 3.18 6.18
C ALA A 86 -18.59 3.42 6.72
N VAL A 87 -17.57 3.20 5.89
CA VAL A 87 -16.16 3.45 6.21
C VAL A 87 -15.81 4.89 5.79
N GLY A 88 -15.55 5.74 6.78
CA GLY A 88 -15.15 7.12 6.59
C GLY A 88 -13.64 7.33 6.66
N PRO A 89 -13.17 8.57 6.42
CA PRO A 89 -11.75 8.91 6.48
C PRO A 89 -11.10 8.67 7.83
N ASP A 90 -11.85 8.89 8.92
CA ASP A 90 -11.37 8.72 10.30
C ASP A 90 -11.24 7.25 10.71
N ASP A 91 -11.92 6.34 9.99
CA ASP A 91 -11.78 4.88 10.17
C ASP A 91 -10.51 4.34 9.48
N LEU A 92 -9.94 5.12 8.56
CA LEU A 92 -8.70 4.83 7.87
C LEU A 92 -7.52 5.58 8.51
N GLN A 93 -6.29 5.18 8.15
CA GLN A 93 -5.09 5.86 8.64
C GLN A 93 -4.82 7.22 7.95
N ILE A 94 -5.83 7.86 7.34
CA ILE A 94 -5.68 9.15 6.62
C ILE A 94 -5.27 10.30 7.56
N PRO A 95 -5.83 10.48 8.78
CA PRO A 95 -5.38 11.55 9.68
C PRO A 95 -3.88 11.43 10.01
N LYS A 96 -3.40 10.20 10.19
CA LYS A 96 -2.00 9.90 10.46
C LYS A 96 -1.11 10.13 9.23
N LEU A 97 -1.61 9.87 8.03
CA LEU A 97 -0.91 10.21 6.79
C LEU A 97 -0.61 11.71 6.74
N ARG A 98 -1.60 12.55 7.02
CA ARG A 98 -1.44 14.01 7.08
C ARG A 98 -0.38 14.42 8.11
N ASP A 99 -0.43 13.87 9.31
CA ASP A 99 0.53 14.17 10.37
C ASP A 99 1.96 13.77 9.96
N ARG A 100 2.12 12.63 9.30
CA ARG A 100 3.41 12.16 8.78
C ARG A 100 3.95 13.04 7.66
N VAL A 101 3.09 13.50 6.75
CA VAL A 101 3.47 14.42 5.68
C VAL A 101 4.08 15.70 6.26
N ALA A 102 3.47 16.26 7.30
CA ALA A 102 3.97 17.46 7.98
C ALA A 102 5.24 17.21 8.80
N ALA A 103 5.36 16.05 9.46
CA ALA A 103 6.44 15.77 10.42
C ALA A 103 7.71 15.19 9.78
N GLU A 104 7.60 14.39 8.72
CA GLU A 104 8.72 13.66 8.12
C GLU A 104 9.41 14.40 6.96
N GLY A 105 8.98 15.63 6.63
CA GLY A 105 9.55 16.40 5.52
C GLY A 105 9.29 15.74 4.16
N ILE A 106 8.10 15.17 3.98
CA ILE A 106 7.70 14.49 2.75
C ILE A 106 7.57 15.52 1.62
N THR A 107 8.16 15.21 0.48
CA THR A 107 8.11 16.03 -0.75
C THR A 107 7.20 15.43 -1.81
N GLU A 108 7.00 14.11 -1.78
CA GLU A 108 6.12 13.40 -2.70
C GLU A 108 5.30 12.33 -1.98
N VAL A 109 4.00 12.31 -2.28
CA VAL A 109 3.06 11.26 -1.88
C VAL A 109 2.58 10.52 -3.12
N ILE A 110 2.91 9.23 -3.20
CA ILE A 110 2.56 8.35 -4.33
C ILE A 110 1.34 7.54 -3.93
N LEU A 111 0.21 7.75 -4.58
CA LEU A 111 -1.03 7.01 -4.35
C LEU A 111 -1.05 5.71 -5.18
N ALA A 112 -0.72 4.61 -4.52
CA ALA A 112 -0.71 3.25 -5.05
C ALA A 112 -1.95 2.46 -4.58
N LEU A 113 -3.13 3.04 -4.80
CA LEU A 113 -4.41 2.41 -4.49
C LEU A 113 -4.93 1.62 -5.69
N ASN A 114 -5.81 0.65 -5.42
CA ASN A 114 -6.42 -0.18 -6.45
C ASN A 114 -7.23 0.66 -7.45
N ALA A 115 -7.26 0.21 -8.72
CA ALA A 115 -8.02 0.85 -9.80
C ALA A 115 -9.54 0.56 -9.73
N THR A 116 -10.06 0.36 -8.52
CA THR A 116 -11.49 0.20 -8.23
C THR A 116 -12.14 1.57 -8.02
N VAL A 117 -13.48 1.62 -8.01
CA VAL A 117 -14.21 2.86 -7.72
C VAL A 117 -13.81 3.41 -6.35
N ASP A 118 -13.82 2.57 -5.32
CA ASP A 118 -13.49 2.96 -3.94
C ASP A 118 -12.02 3.39 -3.81
N GLY A 119 -11.10 2.68 -4.49
CA GLY A 119 -9.68 3.06 -4.53
C GLY A 119 -9.45 4.41 -5.20
N GLN A 120 -10.12 4.69 -6.32
CA GLN A 120 -10.04 5.99 -7.00
C GLN A 120 -10.69 7.11 -6.18
N THR A 121 -11.84 6.86 -5.56
CA THR A 121 -12.48 7.83 -4.65
C THR A 121 -11.59 8.15 -3.46
N THR A 122 -10.97 7.14 -2.87
CA THR A 122 -10.01 7.31 -1.76
C THR A 122 -8.77 8.09 -2.21
N ALA A 123 -8.23 7.80 -3.40
CA ALA A 123 -7.09 8.53 -3.95
C ALA A 123 -7.41 10.01 -4.18
N HIS A 124 -8.58 10.31 -4.76
CA HIS A 124 -9.05 11.69 -4.94
C HIS A 124 -9.22 12.41 -3.60
N TYR A 125 -9.85 11.76 -2.63
CA TYR A 125 -10.01 12.34 -1.30
C TYR A 125 -8.67 12.68 -0.64
N ILE A 126 -7.68 11.77 -0.70
CA ILE A 126 -6.34 12.01 -0.14
C ILE A 126 -5.64 13.15 -0.89
N ALA A 127 -5.77 13.23 -2.22
CA ALA A 127 -5.19 14.31 -3.00
C ALA A 127 -5.76 15.68 -2.59
N ASP A 128 -7.07 15.76 -2.36
CA ASP A 128 -7.75 16.97 -1.90
C ASP A 128 -7.35 17.33 -0.45
N GLU A 129 -7.27 16.34 0.46
CA GLU A 129 -6.86 16.56 1.86
C GLU A 129 -5.40 17.06 1.98
N LEU A 130 -4.54 16.67 1.04
CA LEU A 130 -3.15 17.11 0.98
C LEU A 130 -2.95 18.41 0.18
N GLU A 131 -4.01 18.98 -0.40
CA GLU A 131 -3.93 20.23 -1.13
C GLU A 131 -3.43 21.37 -0.21
N GLY A 132 -2.48 22.17 -0.72
CA GLY A 132 -1.88 23.27 0.05
C GLY A 132 -0.80 22.86 1.07
N SER A 133 -0.53 21.58 1.28
CA SER A 133 0.59 21.10 2.11
C SER A 133 1.97 21.33 1.47
N GLY A 134 2.01 21.63 0.17
CA GLY A 134 3.24 21.85 -0.59
C GLY A 134 3.91 20.57 -1.11
N VAL A 135 3.32 19.39 -0.87
CA VAL A 135 3.82 18.12 -1.40
C VAL A 135 3.30 17.85 -2.79
N THR A 136 4.08 17.13 -3.59
CA THR A 136 3.62 16.62 -4.88
C THR A 136 2.82 15.35 -4.65
N VAL A 137 1.58 15.29 -5.15
CA VAL A 137 0.78 14.07 -5.11
C VAL A 137 0.81 13.42 -6.49
N THR A 138 1.25 12.17 -6.56
CA THR A 138 1.32 11.37 -7.79
C THR A 138 0.53 10.08 -7.64
N THR A 139 0.26 9.38 -8.75
CA THR A 139 -0.42 8.08 -8.72
C THR A 139 0.27 7.11 -9.68
N LEU A 140 0.11 5.82 -9.42
CA LEU A 140 0.64 4.78 -10.32
C LEU A 140 0.02 4.90 -11.72
N ALA A 141 0.85 4.69 -12.73
CA ALA A 141 0.40 4.67 -14.10
C ALA A 141 -0.58 3.51 -14.33
N GLN A 142 -1.68 3.80 -15.02
CA GLN A 142 -2.66 2.81 -15.47
C GLN A 142 -2.32 2.39 -16.90
N GLY A 143 -2.30 1.09 -17.18
CA GLY A 143 -2.02 0.62 -18.53
C GLY A 143 -1.89 -0.88 -18.71
N VAL A 144 -1.37 -1.26 -19.87
CA VAL A 144 -1.22 -2.66 -20.30
C VAL A 144 -0.07 -3.34 -19.55
N PRO A 145 -0.27 -4.51 -18.92
CA PRO A 145 0.80 -5.24 -18.26
C PRO A 145 1.86 -5.74 -19.26
N ILE A 146 3.12 -5.76 -18.84
CA ILE A 146 4.21 -6.31 -19.65
C ILE A 146 3.96 -7.81 -19.86
N GLY A 147 3.96 -8.24 -21.13
CA GLY A 147 3.67 -9.62 -21.50
C GLY A 147 2.18 -9.93 -21.64
N GLY A 148 1.29 -8.95 -21.44
CA GLY A 148 -0.12 -9.06 -21.78
C GLY A 148 -0.37 -8.87 -23.28
N GLU A 149 -1.33 -9.61 -23.81
CA GLU A 149 -1.82 -9.47 -25.18
C GLU A 149 -3.07 -8.57 -25.19
N LEU A 150 -3.15 -7.63 -26.14
CA LEU A 150 -4.22 -6.61 -26.18
C LEU A 150 -5.63 -7.21 -26.32
N ASP A 151 -5.77 -8.32 -27.05
CA ASP A 151 -7.05 -8.97 -27.31
C ASP A 151 -7.69 -9.61 -26.06
N TYR A 152 -6.93 -9.71 -24.96
CA TYR A 152 -7.38 -10.27 -23.68
C TYR A 152 -7.62 -9.20 -22.60
N LEU A 153 -7.50 -7.92 -22.93
CA LEU A 153 -7.70 -6.82 -21.99
C LEU A 153 -9.12 -6.28 -22.07
N ASP A 154 -9.62 -5.77 -20.95
CA ASP A 154 -10.88 -5.05 -20.91
C ASP A 154 -10.76 -3.66 -21.56
N ASP A 155 -11.89 -3.13 -22.01
CA ASP A 155 -11.98 -1.81 -22.66
C ASP A 155 -11.46 -0.67 -21.75
N GLY A 156 -11.61 -0.82 -20.43
CA GLY A 156 -11.15 0.15 -19.43
C GLY A 156 -9.63 0.24 -19.42
N THR A 157 -8.94 -0.89 -19.34
CA THR A 157 -7.47 -0.97 -19.40
C THR A 157 -6.92 -0.39 -20.71
N ILE A 158 -7.53 -0.72 -21.85
CA ILE A 158 -7.09 -0.21 -23.17
C ILE A 158 -7.26 1.31 -23.24
N SER A 159 -8.41 1.83 -22.80
CA SER A 159 -8.71 3.26 -22.77
C SER A 159 -7.75 4.04 -21.86
N ALA A 160 -7.45 3.49 -20.67
CA ALA A 160 -6.50 4.08 -19.74
C ALA A 160 -5.08 4.12 -20.33
N ALA A 161 -4.62 3.01 -20.92
CA ALA A 161 -3.31 2.92 -21.57
C ALA A 161 -3.16 3.94 -22.72
N LEU A 162 -4.18 4.10 -23.56
CA LEU A 162 -4.17 5.05 -24.68
C LEU A 162 -4.10 6.51 -24.21
N LYS A 163 -4.77 6.84 -23.10
CA LYS A 163 -4.69 8.17 -22.47
C LYS A 163 -3.30 8.42 -21.89
N ALA A 164 -2.68 7.39 -21.31
CA ALA A 164 -1.35 7.45 -20.70
C ALA A 164 -0.18 7.26 -21.69
N ARG A 165 -0.43 7.28 -23.01
CA ARG A 165 0.62 7.06 -24.04
C ARG A 165 1.74 8.09 -23.91
N LYS A 166 2.98 7.64 -24.05
CA LYS A 166 4.20 8.48 -23.97
C LYS A 166 4.83 8.63 -25.36
N SER A 167 5.43 9.79 -25.63
CA SER A 167 6.32 9.97 -26.78
C SER A 167 7.63 9.22 -26.55
N PHE A 168 8.24 8.73 -27.62
CA PHE A 168 9.57 8.11 -27.59
C PHE A 168 10.67 9.16 -27.78
#